data_AF-X1GEC2-F1
#
_entry.id   AF-X1GEC2-F1
#
_cell.length_a   1.000
_cell.length_b   1.000
_cell.length_c   1.000
_cell.angle_alpha   90.00
_cell.angle_beta   90.00
_cell.angle_gamma   90.00
#
_symmetry.space_group_name_H-M   'P 1'
#
loop_
_entity.id
_entity.type
_entity.pdbx_description
1 polymer ?
#
loop_
_entity_poly.entity_id
_entity_poly.type
_entity_poly.pdbx_seq_one_letter_code
_entity_poly.pdbx_strand_id
1 'polypeptide(L)'
;LGTEMEIKQFIENHIPRMDSPEKVYHLFNGLGYRTLDTSYKGKKAWNLREKDKEIIEEIYTIANYNRFQIFLVKLKYYSNSIARELPLYFERETQYPFFVVTPDYRNYTFVLVEKIREDVGVWKRKIIKLNLNILSKILPSISGFTATSTSRGNSSDMVKL
;
A
#
# COMPACT_ATOMS: atom_id res chain seq x y z
N LEU A 1 -3.14 -13.12 19.29
CA LEU A 1 -3.03 -11.66 19.13
C LEU A 1 -2.46 -11.13 20.43
N GLY A 2 -1.30 -10.48 20.39
CA GLY A 2 -0.65 -9.92 21.58
C GLY A 2 -1.45 -8.77 22.19
N THR A 3 -1.09 -8.35 23.40
CA THR A 3 -1.71 -7.17 24.02
C THR A 3 -1.40 -5.90 23.21
N GLU A 4 -2.24 -4.87 23.30
CA GLU A 4 -2.02 -3.59 22.58
C GLU A 4 -0.62 -3.00 22.82
N MET A 5 -0.12 -3.17 24.04
CA MET A 5 1.21 -2.72 24.47
C MET A 5 2.34 -3.47 23.74
N GLU A 6 2.20 -4.79 23.56
CA GLU A 6 3.17 -5.62 22.82
C GLU A 6 3.20 -5.25 21.33
N ILE A 7 2.04 -5.00 20.73
CA ILE A 7 1.94 -4.62 19.31
C ILE A 7 2.61 -3.26 19.09
N LYS A 8 2.35 -2.29 19.96
CA LYS A 8 2.99 -0.97 19.89
C LYS A 8 4.51 -1.09 19.99
N GLN A 9 5.00 -1.82 20.98
CA GLN A 9 6.44 -2.02 21.18
C GLN A 9 7.09 -2.74 20.00
N PHE A 10 6.41 -3.74 19.42
CA PHE A 10 6.86 -4.40 18.19
C PHE A 10 7.00 -3.40 17.04
N ILE A 11 5.96 -2.60 16.77
CA ILE A 11 5.96 -1.61 15.69
C ILE A 11 7.08 -0.59 15.87
N GLU A 12 7.22 -0.01 17.07
CA GLU A 12 8.23 1.00 17.39
C GLU A 12 9.66 0.47 17.22
N ASN A 13 9.90 -0.80 17.53
CA ASN A 13 11.20 -1.44 17.36
C ASN A 13 11.48 -1.87 15.92
N HIS A 14 10.43 -2.27 15.20
CA HIS A 14 10.56 -2.87 13.86
C HIS A 14 10.65 -1.82 12.76
N ILE A 15 9.78 -0.80 12.79
CA ILE A 15 9.72 0.25 11.76
C ILE A 15 11.11 0.86 11.48
N PRO A 16 11.92 1.29 12.47
CA PRO A 16 13.20 1.95 12.21
C PRO A 16 14.20 1.10 11.41
N ARG A 17 13.99 -0.21 11.34
CA ARG A 17 14.89 -1.17 10.70
C ARG A 17 14.36 -1.64 9.34
N MET A 18 13.17 -1.22 8.91
CA MET A 18 12.51 -1.70 7.70
C MET A 18 13.20 -1.16 6.44
N ASP A 19 14.31 -1.78 6.05
CA ASP A 19 15.20 -1.38 4.93
C ASP A 19 15.20 -2.37 3.75
N SER A 20 14.35 -3.40 3.80
CA SER A 20 14.25 -4.46 2.78
C SER A 20 12.83 -5.01 2.64
N PRO A 21 12.47 -5.69 1.53
CA PRO A 21 11.20 -6.38 1.37
C PRO A 21 10.89 -7.33 2.54
N GLU A 22 11.86 -8.15 2.95
CA GLU A 22 11.71 -9.17 3.99
C GLU A 22 11.25 -8.51 5.30
N LYS A 23 11.81 -7.35 5.63
CA LYS A 23 11.41 -6.62 6.82
C LYS A 23 10.00 -6.03 6.71
N VAL A 24 9.54 -5.66 5.52
CA VAL A 24 8.12 -5.30 5.32
C VAL A 24 7.23 -6.52 5.54
N TYR A 25 7.61 -7.71 5.05
CA TYR A 25 6.87 -8.95 5.30
C TYR A 25 6.83 -9.28 6.81
N HIS A 26 7.96 -9.13 7.51
CA HIS A 26 8.02 -9.32 8.96
C HIS A 26 7.10 -8.38 9.74
N LEU A 27 6.90 -7.14 9.28
CA LEU A 27 5.92 -6.23 9.88
C LEU A 27 4.53 -6.85 9.84
N PHE A 28 4.08 -7.29 8.66
CA PHE A 28 2.75 -7.89 8.52
C PHE A 28 2.61 -9.22 9.25
N ASN A 29 3.65 -10.06 9.24
CA ASN A 29 3.63 -11.30 10.01
C ASN A 29 3.51 -11.03 11.51
N GLY A 30 4.28 -10.06 12.05
CA GLY A 30 4.21 -9.65 13.45
C GLY A 30 2.87 -9.00 13.84
N LEU A 31 2.18 -8.37 12.89
CA LEU A 31 0.80 -7.88 13.05
C LEU A 31 -0.27 -8.98 12.94
N GLY A 32 0.15 -10.24 12.75
CA GLY A 32 -0.75 -11.41 12.72
C GLY A 32 -1.28 -11.79 11.34
N TYR A 33 -0.77 -11.19 10.26
CA TYR A 33 -1.12 -11.60 8.90
C TYR A 33 -0.29 -12.83 8.49
N ARG A 34 -0.93 -13.84 7.89
CA ARG A 34 -0.25 -14.90 7.13
C ARG A 34 0.37 -14.30 5.88
N THR A 35 1.70 -14.24 5.85
CA THR A 35 2.45 -13.72 4.71
C THR A 35 2.89 -14.83 3.76
N LEU A 36 3.06 -14.49 2.48
CA LEU A 36 3.70 -15.32 1.47
C LEU A 36 5.23 -15.19 1.57
N ASP A 37 5.93 -15.88 0.68
CA ASP A 37 7.37 -15.73 0.49
C ASP A 37 7.71 -14.55 -0.45
N THR A 38 8.89 -13.93 -0.30
CA THR A 38 9.31 -12.77 -1.12
C THR A 38 9.59 -13.14 -2.58
N SER A 39 9.67 -14.42 -2.93
CA SER A 39 9.69 -14.91 -4.31
C SER A 39 8.38 -14.68 -5.07
N TYR A 40 7.25 -14.45 -4.37
CA TYR A 40 5.97 -14.09 -4.96
C TYR A 40 5.97 -12.62 -5.39
N LYS A 41 6.65 -12.34 -6.50
CA LYS A 41 6.81 -11.00 -7.08
C LYS A 41 6.70 -11.01 -8.60
N GLY A 42 6.34 -9.87 -9.16
CA GLY A 42 6.33 -9.67 -10.60
C GLY A 42 5.34 -8.59 -11.04
N LYS A 43 5.86 -7.49 -11.58
CA LYS A 43 5.00 -6.41 -12.13
C LYS A 43 4.28 -6.75 -13.45
N LYS A 44 4.71 -7.79 -14.17
CA LYS A 44 4.14 -8.18 -15.48
C LYS A 44 2.69 -8.67 -15.38
N ALA A 45 2.31 -9.26 -14.25
CA ALA A 45 0.97 -9.81 -14.03
C ALA A 45 -0.14 -8.73 -14.03
N TRP A 46 0.22 -7.46 -13.84
CA TRP A 46 -0.74 -6.39 -13.54
C TRP A 46 -1.11 -5.51 -14.74
N ASN A 47 -0.67 -5.88 -15.95
CA ASN A 47 -0.96 -5.15 -17.20
C ASN A 47 -0.80 -3.62 -17.10
N LEU A 48 0.28 -3.19 -16.44
CA LEU A 48 0.56 -1.77 -16.19
C LEU A 48 0.71 -1.02 -17.52
N ARG A 49 0.31 0.26 -17.57
CA ARG A 49 0.66 1.14 -18.72
C ARG A 49 2.17 1.34 -18.79
N GLU A 50 2.70 1.60 -19.99
CA GLU A 50 4.15 1.68 -20.21
C GLU A 50 4.84 2.70 -19.30
N LYS A 51 4.27 3.91 -19.20
CA LYS A 51 4.75 4.96 -18.27
C LYS A 51 4.84 4.47 -16.81
N ASP A 52 3.93 3.61 -16.38
CA ASP A 52 3.86 3.13 -15.00
C ASP A 52 4.84 1.95 -14.79
N LYS A 53 5.09 1.13 -15.82
CA LYS A 53 6.16 0.10 -15.81
C LYS A 53 7.55 0.68 -15.69
N GLU A 54 7.78 1.86 -16.27
CA GLU A 54 9.06 2.56 -16.18
C GLU A 54 9.35 3.03 -14.76
N ILE A 55 8.31 3.45 -14.02
CA ILE A 55 8.40 3.95 -12.63
C ILE A 55 8.46 2.79 -11.63
N ILE A 56 7.63 1.77 -11.80
CA ILE A 56 7.54 0.64 -10.89
C ILE A 56 8.72 -0.29 -11.16
N GLU A 57 9.56 -0.51 -10.15
CA GLU A 57 10.67 -1.44 -10.21
C GLU A 57 10.16 -2.88 -10.10
N GLU A 58 9.42 -3.18 -9.03
CA GLU A 58 8.91 -4.51 -8.70
C GLU A 58 7.62 -4.44 -7.86
N ILE A 59 6.78 -5.46 -7.97
CA ILE A 59 5.57 -5.63 -7.15
C ILE A 59 5.66 -6.98 -6.44
N TYR A 60 5.63 -6.95 -5.12
CA TYR A 60 5.65 -8.10 -4.23
C TYR A 60 4.24 -8.34 -3.67
N THR A 61 3.82 -9.61 -3.59
CA THR A 61 2.58 -9.99 -2.90
C THR A 61 2.92 -10.44 -1.49
N ILE A 62 2.63 -9.58 -0.51
CA ILE A 62 2.90 -9.86 0.91
C ILE A 62 1.92 -10.89 1.45
N ALA A 63 0.62 -10.69 1.19
CA ALA A 63 -0.43 -11.58 1.65
C ALA A 63 -1.57 -11.63 0.65
N ASN A 64 -2.17 -12.81 0.50
CA ASN A 64 -3.28 -13.03 -0.41
C ASN A 64 -4.44 -13.70 0.32
N TYR A 65 -5.40 -12.90 0.76
CA TYR A 65 -6.71 -13.38 1.21
C TYR A 65 -7.71 -13.11 0.09
N ASN A 66 -8.63 -14.05 -0.14
CA ASN A 66 -9.60 -14.03 -1.25
C ASN A 66 -10.07 -12.61 -1.68
N ARG A 67 -10.52 -11.78 -0.74
CA ARG A 67 -10.96 -10.39 -1.01
C ARG A 67 -9.96 -9.29 -0.63
N PHE A 68 -8.95 -9.60 0.17
CA PHE A 68 -8.01 -8.64 0.74
C PHE A 68 -6.58 -9.06 0.44
N GLN A 69 -5.85 -8.22 -0.28
CA GLN A 69 -4.49 -8.53 -0.68
C GLN A 69 -3.56 -7.40 -0.27
N ILE A 70 -2.38 -7.76 0.24
CA ILE A 70 -1.36 -6.80 0.66
C ILE A 70 -0.21 -6.87 -0.34
N PHE A 71 0.16 -5.72 -0.89
CA PHE A 71 1.23 -5.59 -1.86
C PHE A 71 2.31 -4.65 -1.37
N LEU A 72 3.57 -4.97 -1.66
CA LEU A 72 4.68 -4.02 -1.59
C LEU A 72 5.07 -3.62 -3.01
N VAL A 73 5.04 -2.32 -3.29
CA VAL A 73 5.39 -1.75 -4.58
C VAL A 73 6.68 -0.97 -4.42
N LYS A 74 7.75 -1.50 -5.00
CA LYS A 74 9.05 -0.83 -5.08
C LYS A 74 9.06 0.06 -6.32
N LEU A 75 9.33 1.34 -6.13
CA LEU A 75 9.51 2.30 -7.22
C LEU A 75 10.99 2.55 -7.49
N LYS A 76 11.32 2.87 -8.74
CA LYS A 76 12.66 3.36 -9.10
C LYS A 76 12.89 4.78 -8.59
N TYR A 77 11.84 5.59 -8.55
CA TYR A 77 11.85 6.96 -8.03
C TYR A 77 10.47 7.33 -7.47
N TYR A 78 10.43 8.32 -6.58
CA TYR A 78 9.19 8.76 -5.94
C TYR A 78 8.21 9.33 -6.98
N SER A 79 6.94 8.92 -6.90
CA SER A 79 5.87 9.46 -7.76
C SER A 79 4.52 9.51 -7.04
N ASN A 80 3.99 10.72 -6.87
CA ASN A 80 2.67 10.94 -6.26
C ASN A 80 1.51 10.36 -7.09
N SER A 81 1.68 10.23 -8.42
CA SER A 81 0.64 9.72 -9.31
C SER A 81 0.46 8.22 -9.16
N ILE A 82 1.54 7.47 -8.96
CA ILE A 82 1.50 6.00 -8.83
C ILE A 82 0.61 5.56 -7.67
N ALA A 83 0.70 6.20 -6.50
CA ALA A 83 -0.16 5.89 -5.36
C ALA A 83 -1.66 6.20 -5.59
N ARG A 84 -2.02 6.94 -6.65
CA ARG A 84 -3.42 7.19 -7.06
C ARG A 84 -3.88 6.21 -8.13
N GLU A 85 -2.99 5.86 -9.05
CA GLU A 85 -3.31 5.02 -10.21
C GLU A 85 -3.20 3.52 -9.91
N LEU A 86 -2.33 3.11 -8.97
CA LEU A 86 -2.12 1.70 -8.61
C LEU A 86 -3.43 0.93 -8.38
N PRO A 87 -4.39 1.41 -7.58
CA PRO A 87 -5.64 0.70 -7.34
C PRO A 87 -6.39 0.27 -8.61
N LEU A 88 -6.35 1.10 -9.67
CA LEU A 88 -7.04 0.81 -10.94
C LEU A 88 -6.62 -0.50 -11.58
N TYR A 89 -5.35 -0.87 -11.45
CA TYR A 89 -4.80 -2.10 -12.04
C TYR A 89 -5.23 -3.35 -11.28
N PHE A 90 -5.53 -3.21 -9.99
CA PHE A 90 -5.77 -4.32 -9.08
C PHE A 90 -7.26 -4.54 -8.82
N GLU A 91 -8.11 -3.53 -9.06
CA GLU A 91 -9.56 -3.59 -8.82
C GLU A 91 -10.31 -4.69 -9.59
N ARG A 92 -9.69 -5.23 -10.65
CA ARG A 92 -10.22 -6.38 -11.42
C ARG A 92 -10.02 -7.71 -10.68
N GLU A 93 -8.92 -7.83 -9.95
CA GLU A 93 -8.48 -9.07 -9.32
C GLU A 93 -8.76 -9.09 -7.81
N THR A 94 -8.84 -7.91 -7.18
CA THR A 94 -9.01 -7.80 -5.72
C THR A 94 -9.97 -6.70 -5.32
N GLN A 95 -10.81 -7.02 -4.33
CA GLN A 95 -11.83 -6.13 -3.82
C GLN A 95 -11.24 -5.06 -2.89
N TYR A 96 -10.25 -5.44 -2.08
CA TYR A 96 -9.63 -4.59 -1.08
C TYR A 96 -8.09 -4.68 -1.16
N PRO A 97 -7.46 -4.04 -2.17
CA PRO A 97 -6.02 -3.97 -2.22
C PRO A 97 -5.48 -3.02 -1.15
N PHE A 98 -4.45 -3.46 -0.43
CA PHE A 98 -3.65 -2.65 0.46
C PHE A 98 -2.21 -2.55 -0.07
N PHE A 99 -1.74 -1.35 -0.32
CA PHE A 99 -0.41 -1.14 -0.88
C PHE A 99 0.54 -0.54 0.15
N VAL A 100 1.77 -1.02 0.17
CA VAL A 100 2.92 -0.38 0.78
C VAL A 100 3.82 0.07 -0.36
N VAL A 101 3.94 1.38 -0.57
CA VAL A 101 4.71 1.94 -1.68
C VAL A 101 6.00 2.54 -1.13
N THR A 102 7.14 2.21 -1.73
CA THR A 102 8.42 2.81 -1.34
C THR A 102 9.37 2.95 -2.52
N PRO A 103 10.08 4.08 -2.68
CA PRO A 103 11.16 4.21 -3.65
C PRO A 103 12.52 3.76 -3.10
N ASP A 104 12.73 3.71 -1.78
CA ASP A 104 14.07 3.66 -1.18
C ASP A 104 14.16 2.92 0.16
N TYR A 105 13.05 2.35 0.66
CA TYR A 105 12.92 1.77 1.99
C TYR A 105 13.23 2.76 3.14
N ARG A 106 13.18 4.06 2.87
CA ARG A 106 13.23 5.13 3.88
C ARG A 106 11.91 5.87 3.94
N ASN A 107 11.27 6.04 2.80
CA ASN A 107 9.98 6.68 2.64
C ASN A 107 8.95 5.63 2.26
N TYR A 108 7.88 5.52 3.03
CA TYR A 108 6.79 4.60 2.82
C TYR A 108 5.48 5.35 2.71
N THR A 109 4.64 4.93 1.77
CA THR A 109 3.24 5.32 1.72
C THR A 109 2.39 4.06 1.79
N PHE A 110 1.70 3.88 2.91
CA PHE A 110 0.66 2.87 3.04
C PHE A 110 -0.62 3.42 2.42
N VAL A 111 -1.24 2.66 1.54
CA VAL A 111 -2.42 3.07 0.76
C VAL A 111 -3.51 2.03 0.93
N LEU A 112 -4.56 2.39 1.67
CA LEU A 112 -5.79 1.61 1.78
C LEU A 112 -6.82 2.16 0.79
N VAL A 113 -7.46 1.25 0.06
CA VAL A 113 -8.50 1.58 -0.91
C VAL A 113 -9.84 1.07 -0.41
N GLU A 114 -10.76 1.99 -0.14
CA GLU A 114 -12.14 1.67 0.21
C GLU A 114 -13.04 1.92 -1.01
N LYS A 115 -13.82 0.90 -1.40
CA LYS A 115 -14.93 1.06 -2.34
C LYS A 115 -16.17 1.45 -1.56
N ILE A 116 -16.67 2.65 -1.81
CA ILE A 116 -17.88 3.20 -1.18
C ILE A 116 -18.99 3.20 -2.22
N ARG A 117 -20.13 2.60 -1.90
CA ARG A 117 -21.32 2.71 -2.75
C ARG A 117 -21.91 4.10 -2.56
N GLU A 118 -21.97 4.87 -3.64
CA GLU A 118 -22.54 6.23 -3.64
C GLU A 118 -24.00 6.18 -4.10
N ASP A 119 -24.32 5.31 -5.05
CA ASP A 119 -25.70 5.10 -5.55
C ASP A 119 -25.89 3.66 -6.09
N VAL A 120 -27.04 3.38 -6.72
CA VAL A 120 -27.28 2.16 -7.51
C VAL A 120 -26.31 2.13 -8.69
N GLY A 121 -25.43 1.13 -8.70
CA GLY A 121 -24.42 0.96 -9.75
C GLY A 121 -23.20 1.88 -9.64
N VAL A 122 -23.28 2.99 -8.89
CA VAL A 122 -22.20 3.97 -8.77
C VAL A 122 -21.33 3.68 -7.54
N TRP A 123 -20.04 3.41 -7.81
CA TRP A 123 -19.03 3.16 -6.78
C TRP A 123 -17.93 4.23 -6.81
N LYS A 124 -17.65 4.78 -5.64
CA LYS A 124 -16.58 5.74 -5.39
C LYS A 124 -15.40 5.06 -4.73
N ARG A 125 -14.20 5.57 -5.02
CA ARG A 125 -12.98 5.13 -4.34
C ARG A 125 -12.53 6.19 -3.37
N LYS A 126 -12.33 5.75 -2.13
CA LYS A 126 -11.69 6.55 -1.10
C LYS A 126 -10.30 5.97 -0.86
N ILE A 127 -9.29 6.80 -1.09
CA ILE A 127 -7.90 6.45 -0.88
C ILE A 127 -7.47 7.05 0.45
N ILE A 128 -7.05 6.19 1.36
CA ILE A 128 -6.50 6.57 2.67
C ILE A 128 -5.00 6.32 2.60
N LYS A 129 -4.21 7.35 2.89
CA LYS A 129 -2.75 7.30 2.83
C LYS A 129 -2.16 7.58 4.19
N LEU A 130 -1.24 6.73 4.62
CA LEU A 130 -0.34 6.98 5.74
C LEU A 130 1.08 7.08 5.20
N ASN A 131 1.70 8.25 5.35
CA ASN A 131 3.10 8.44 4.98
C ASN A 131 3.99 8.26 6.21
N LEU A 132 5.08 7.53 6.02
CA LEU A 132 6.07 7.22 7.04
C LEU A 132 7.46 7.51 6.46
N ASN A 133 8.25 8.28 7.21
CA ASN A 133 9.64 8.54 6.90
C ASN A 133 10.52 7.99 8.03
N ILE A 134 11.47 7.12 7.67
CA ILE A 134 12.32 6.37 8.59
C ILE A 134 13.65 7.11 8.88
N LEU A 135 13.86 8.32 8.36
CA LEU A 135 15.06 9.11 8.68
C LEU A 135 15.26 9.25 10.20
N SER A 136 16.41 8.71 10.64
CA SER A 136 16.80 8.50 12.02
C SER A 136 17.09 9.79 12.79
N LYS A 137 16.55 9.88 14.01
CA LYS A 137 17.15 10.52 15.21
C LYS A 137 18.10 11.72 14.94
N ILE A 138 17.54 12.93 14.91
CA ILE A 138 18.23 14.11 15.47
C ILE A 138 17.43 14.76 16.62
N LEU A 139 16.20 14.32 16.91
CA LEU A 139 15.51 14.70 18.13
C LEU A 139 14.83 13.48 18.77
N PRO A 140 15.02 13.25 20.09
CA PRO A 140 14.18 12.32 20.82
C PRO A 140 12.78 12.94 20.87
N SER A 141 11.79 12.15 20.46
CA SER A 141 10.37 12.47 20.26
C SER A 141 9.98 12.91 18.85
N ILE A 142 8.91 12.26 18.37
CA ILE A 142 8.12 12.50 17.15
C ILE A 142 8.66 11.82 15.89
N SER A 143 8.43 10.50 15.79
CA SER A 143 8.10 9.91 14.49
C SER A 143 6.83 10.58 13.97
N GLY A 144 6.95 11.45 12.97
CA GLY A 144 5.81 12.13 12.37
C GLY A 144 5.01 11.15 11.51
N PHE A 145 3.81 10.79 11.96
CA PHE A 145 2.82 10.08 11.14
C PHE A 145 1.86 11.12 10.55
N THR A 146 1.76 11.18 9.22
CA THR A 146 0.76 12.04 8.56
C THR A 146 -0.21 11.17 7.76
N ALA A 147 -1.44 11.10 8.25
CA ALA A 147 -2.56 10.45 7.55
C ALA A 147 -3.32 11.49 6.72
N THR A 148 -3.61 11.17 5.46
CA THR A 148 -4.44 12.01 4.58
C THR A 148 -5.49 11.13 3.91
N SER A 149 -6.72 11.65 3.77
CA SER A 149 -7.79 10.97 3.04
C SER A 149 -8.20 11.81 1.83
N THR A 150 -8.42 11.16 0.69
CA THR A 150 -8.94 11.83 -0.52
C THR A 150 -10.01 10.94 -1.14
N SER A 151 -11.17 11.52 -1.44
CA SER A 151 -12.27 10.83 -2.13
C SER A 151 -12.56 11.51 -3.47
N ARG A 152 -12.74 10.73 -4.56
CA ARG A 152 -13.19 11.23 -5.87
C ARG A 152 -14.13 10.21 -6.52
N GLY A 153 -15.29 10.70 -6.96
CA GLY A 153 -16.23 9.94 -7.79
C GLY A 153 -15.73 9.95 -9.23
N ASN A 154 -15.73 8.79 -9.88
CA ASN A 154 -15.52 8.74 -11.32
C ASN A 154 -16.86 9.11 -11.98
N SER A 155 -16.99 10.35 -12.46
CA SER A 155 -18.01 10.70 -13.45
C SER A 155 -17.55 10.18 -14.80
N SER A 156 -17.86 8.92 -15.10
CA SER A 156 -17.78 8.39 -16.46
C SER A 156 -18.89 7.37 -16.67
N ASP A 157 -20.13 7.85 -16.70
CA ASP A 157 -21.24 7.16 -17.36
C ASP A 157 -22.10 8.22 -18.07
N MET A 158 -21.63 8.67 -19.23
CA MET A 158 -22.55 8.99 -20.32
C MET A 158 -22.99 7.65 -20.91
N VAL A 159 -24.04 7.06 -20.34
CA VAL A 159 -24.84 6.09 -21.08
C VAL A 159 -25.96 6.88 -21.74
N LYS A 160 -25.83 7.08 -23.05
CA LYS A 160 -27.02 7.26 -23.90
C LYS A 160 -27.78 5.94 -23.89
N LEU A 161 -29.00 5.96 -23.35
CA LEU A 161 -30.11 5.15 -23.83
C LEU A 161 -31.23 6.13 -24.20
#